data_AF-A0A9X1HML3-F1
#
_entry.id   AF-A0A9X1HML3-F1
#
_cell.length_a   1.000
_cell.length_b   1.000
_cell.length_c   1.000
_cell.angle_alpha   90.00
_cell.angle_beta   90.00
_cell.angle_gamma   90.00
#
_symmetry.space_group_name_H-M   'P 1'
#
loop_
_entity.id
_entity.type
_entity.pdbx_description
1 polymer ?
#
loop_
_entity_poly.entity_id
_entity_poly.type
_entity_poly.pdbx_seq_one_letter_code
_entity_poly.pdbx_strand_id
1 'polypeptide(L)'
;MDKIKLEILGLSSSQSQAGSFALVLGEEQGNRRLPIIIGMFEAQAIAIEIEKIIPNRPMTHDLFKSFAHSFHYKVLEIVISDLKEGVFFAKIVCSNGEENIEIDARPSDAIAIGLRFEAPIYTYETILAEAGIVLSDEAEDDIAEIKTEIKSSSKGKREDPEDLKNYPMDKLNDMLSDAIEKEDYERAAKIRDELSRRN
;
A
#
# COMPACT_ATOMS: atom_id res chain seq x y z
N MET A 1 -2.07 1.13 -29.11
CA MET A 1 -2.31 -0.08 -28.29
C MET A 1 -3.36 0.29 -27.27
N ASP A 2 -4.39 -0.51 -27.14
CA ASP A 2 -5.49 -0.21 -26.24
C ASP A 2 -5.05 -0.42 -24.79
N LYS A 3 -5.37 0.56 -23.94
CA LYS A 3 -5.08 0.52 -22.51
C LYS A 3 -6.13 -0.34 -21.81
N ILE A 4 -5.69 -1.22 -20.93
CA ILE A 4 -6.55 -2.09 -20.13
C ILE A 4 -6.66 -1.49 -18.74
N LYS A 5 -7.89 -1.22 -18.30
CA LYS A 5 -8.16 -0.60 -17.02
C LYS A 5 -7.98 -1.59 -15.87
N LEU A 6 -7.35 -1.11 -14.81
CA LEU A 6 -7.05 -1.87 -13.62
C LEU A 6 -7.78 -1.29 -12.40
N GLU A 7 -8.13 -2.16 -11.46
CA GLU A 7 -8.62 -1.81 -10.13
C GLU A 7 -7.70 -2.37 -9.05
N ILE A 8 -7.62 -1.72 -7.90
CA ILE A 8 -6.86 -2.26 -6.77
C ILE A 8 -7.75 -3.23 -6.01
N LEU A 9 -7.31 -4.48 -5.92
CA LEU A 9 -8.03 -5.51 -5.17
C LEU A 9 -7.57 -5.58 -3.71
N GLY A 10 -6.29 -5.29 -3.45
CA GLY A 10 -5.77 -5.27 -2.10
C GLY A 10 -4.25 -5.25 -2.00
N LEU A 11 -3.79 -5.23 -0.76
CA LEU A 11 -2.40 -5.33 -0.34
C LEU A 11 -2.27 -6.54 0.59
N SER A 12 -1.28 -7.40 0.36
CA SER A 12 -0.95 -8.52 1.26
C SER A 12 0.52 -8.49 1.64
N SER A 13 0.84 -8.94 2.86
CA SER A 13 2.25 -9.16 3.23
C SER A 13 2.84 -10.26 2.37
N SER A 14 4.06 -10.05 1.88
CA SER A 14 4.79 -11.07 1.15
C SER A 14 5.51 -12.00 2.13
N GLN A 15 5.21 -13.29 2.11
CA GLN A 15 5.92 -14.27 2.95
C GLN A 15 7.34 -14.57 2.44
N SER A 16 7.63 -14.31 1.16
CA SER A 16 8.92 -14.62 0.54
C SER A 16 10.03 -13.63 0.88
N GLN A 17 9.69 -12.41 1.29
CA GLN A 17 10.65 -11.37 1.64
C GLN A 17 10.11 -10.48 2.75
N ALA A 18 10.70 -10.60 3.94
CA ALA A 18 10.34 -9.81 5.11
C ALA A 18 10.41 -8.30 4.79
N GLY A 19 9.36 -7.57 5.14
CA GLY A 19 9.26 -6.12 4.88
C GLY A 19 8.78 -5.73 3.48
N SER A 20 8.37 -6.69 2.65
CA SER A 20 7.74 -6.44 1.34
C SER A 20 6.26 -6.81 1.33
N PHE A 21 5.50 -6.14 0.46
CA PHE A 21 4.07 -6.31 0.27
C PHE A 21 3.76 -6.57 -1.21
N ALA A 22 2.75 -7.39 -1.47
CA ALA A 22 2.20 -7.56 -2.80
C ALA A 22 0.98 -6.65 -2.97
N LEU A 23 1.04 -5.72 -3.91
CA LEU A 23 -0.09 -4.95 -4.40
C LEU A 23 -0.74 -5.72 -5.55
N VAL A 24 -2.01 -6.07 -5.41
CA VAL A 24 -2.72 -6.86 -6.42
C VAL A 24 -3.67 -5.95 -7.21
N LEU A 25 -3.42 -5.82 -8.50
CA LEU A 25 -4.25 -5.08 -9.44
C LEU A 25 -5.10 -6.06 -10.27
N GLY A 26 -6.41 -5.86 -10.32
CA GLY A 26 -7.33 -6.66 -11.14
C GLY A 26 -7.63 -5.98 -12.47
N GLU A 27 -7.68 -6.76 -13.56
CA GLU A 27 -8.29 -6.31 -14.81
C GLU A 27 -9.79 -6.08 -14.60
N GLU A 28 -10.27 -4.86 -14.85
CA GLU A 28 -11.66 -4.46 -14.55
C GLU A 28 -12.70 -5.30 -15.32
N GLN A 29 -12.37 -5.72 -16.54
CA GLN A 29 -13.22 -6.57 -17.39
C GLN A 29 -12.57 -7.92 -17.67
N GLY A 30 -11.95 -8.53 -16.66
CA GLY A 30 -11.30 -9.83 -16.79
C GLY A 30 -11.01 -10.53 -15.47
N ASN A 31 -10.45 -11.73 -15.57
CA ASN A 31 -10.03 -12.55 -14.42
C ASN A 31 -8.51 -12.52 -14.19
N ARG A 32 -7.78 -11.70 -14.95
CA ARG A 32 -6.33 -11.52 -14.79
C ARG A 32 -6.04 -10.58 -13.62
N ARG A 33 -4.98 -10.89 -12.89
CA ARG A 33 -4.44 -10.11 -11.78
C ARG A 33 -2.98 -9.81 -12.04
N LEU A 34 -2.54 -8.60 -11.74
CA LEU A 34 -1.16 -8.17 -11.88
C LEU A 34 -0.59 -7.90 -10.48
N PRO A 35 0.22 -8.82 -9.93
CA PRO A 35 0.89 -8.59 -8.66
C PRO A 35 2.13 -7.71 -8.84
N ILE A 36 2.30 -6.70 -7.99
CA ILE A 36 3.49 -5.83 -7.94
C ILE A 36 4.05 -5.85 -6.52
N ILE A 37 5.31 -6.25 -6.37
CA ILE A 37 5.99 -6.23 -5.07
C ILE A 37 6.48 -4.81 -4.76
N ILE A 38 6.13 -4.32 -3.58
CA ILE A 38 6.48 -2.98 -3.09
C ILE A 38 7.02 -3.05 -1.66
N GLY A 39 7.76 -2.02 -1.25
CA GLY A 39 8.26 -1.89 0.12
C GLY A 39 7.18 -1.48 1.11
N MET A 40 7.51 -1.56 2.40
CA MET A 40 6.60 -1.20 3.49
C MET A 40 6.13 0.25 3.44
N PHE A 41 7.03 1.21 3.15
CA PHE A 41 6.67 2.63 3.11
C PHE A 41 5.74 2.95 1.93
N GLU A 42 5.98 2.33 0.78
CA GLU A 42 5.08 2.41 -0.37
C GLU A 42 3.71 1.81 -0.06
N ALA A 43 3.68 0.62 0.53
CA ALA A 43 2.44 -0.06 0.91
C ALA A 43 1.63 0.77 1.90
N GLN A 44 2.28 1.36 2.90
CA GLN A 44 1.63 2.24 3.88
C GLN A 44 1.01 3.48 3.21
N ALA A 45 1.73 4.12 2.27
CA ALA A 45 1.24 5.30 1.59
C ALA A 45 -0.01 5.03 0.71
N ILE A 46 -0.11 3.81 0.18
CA ILE A 46 -1.27 3.32 -0.57
C ILE A 46 -2.40 2.93 0.37
N ALA A 47 -2.11 2.15 1.42
CA ALA A 47 -3.10 1.65 2.37
C ALA A 47 -3.89 2.77 3.05
N ILE A 48 -3.20 3.83 3.51
CA ILE A 48 -3.85 5.01 4.13
C ILE A 48 -4.90 5.62 3.21
N GLU A 49 -4.63 5.69 1.89
CA GLU A 49 -5.55 6.26 0.92
C GLU A 49 -6.71 5.31 0.58
N ILE A 50 -6.43 4.00 0.49
CA ILE A 50 -7.48 2.96 0.30
C ILE A 50 -8.45 2.97 1.47
N GLU A 51 -7.94 3.05 2.70
CA GLU A 51 -8.73 3.09 3.93
C GLU A 51 -9.35 4.48 4.20
N LYS A 52 -9.04 5.47 3.36
CA LYS A 52 -9.50 6.86 3.49
C LYS A 52 -9.18 7.47 4.86
N ILE A 53 -8.04 7.09 5.43
CA ILE A 53 -7.52 7.65 6.67
C ILE A 53 -6.98 9.05 6.38
N ILE A 54 -7.48 10.04 7.12
CA ILE A 54 -7.04 11.44 6.99
C ILE A 54 -5.95 11.71 8.05
N PRO A 55 -4.69 11.93 7.66
CA PRO A 55 -3.63 12.24 8.60
C PRO A 55 -3.73 13.69 9.12
N ASN A 56 -3.22 13.95 10.32
CA ASN A 56 -3.19 15.29 10.93
C ASN A 56 -2.31 16.28 10.15
N ARG A 57 -1.35 15.78 9.38
CA ARG A 57 -0.45 16.55 8.51
C ARG A 57 -0.35 15.85 7.15
N PRO A 58 -0.24 16.61 6.05
CA PRO A 58 -0.13 16.01 4.72
C PRO A 58 1.13 15.15 4.61
N MET A 59 0.98 13.95 4.06
CA MET A 59 2.09 13.07 3.68
C MET A 59 2.67 13.50 2.33
N THR A 60 3.75 12.85 1.89
CA THR A 60 4.47 13.18 0.64
C THR A 60 3.55 13.25 -0.57
N HIS A 61 2.64 12.29 -0.72
CA HIS A 61 1.72 12.25 -1.87
C HIS A 61 0.57 13.28 -1.74
N ASP A 62 0.16 13.64 -0.52
CA ASP A 62 -0.81 14.71 -0.29
C ASP A 62 -0.20 16.09 -0.59
N LEU A 63 1.07 16.27 -0.21
CA LEU A 63 1.88 17.43 -0.57
C LEU A 63 2.02 17.52 -2.10
N PHE A 64 2.30 16.41 -2.78
CA PHE A 64 2.37 16.37 -4.25
C PHE A 64 1.03 16.79 -4.89
N LYS A 65 -0.10 16.28 -4.37
CA LYS A 65 -1.44 16.69 -4.84
C LYS A 65 -1.66 18.19 -4.68
N SER A 66 -1.34 18.73 -3.50
CA SER A 66 -1.47 20.15 -3.19
C SER A 66 -0.56 21.03 -4.07
N PHE A 67 0.67 20.58 -4.31
CA PHE A 67 1.62 21.24 -5.19
C PHE A 67 1.08 21.30 -6.63
N ALA A 68 0.72 20.16 -7.21
CA ALA A 68 0.21 20.09 -8.58
C ALA A 68 -1.07 20.93 -8.77
N HIS A 69 -2.00 20.91 -7.81
CA HIS A 69 -3.18 21.76 -7.83
C HIS A 69 -2.84 23.25 -7.81
N SER A 70 -1.81 23.65 -7.05
CA SER A 70 -1.37 25.05 -6.96
C SER A 70 -0.78 25.55 -8.29
N PHE A 71 -0.25 24.64 -9.12
CA PHE A 71 0.25 24.92 -10.47
C PHE A 71 -0.74 24.50 -11.56
N HIS A 72 -2.01 24.26 -11.22
CA HIS A 72 -3.10 23.90 -12.14
C HIS A 72 -2.90 22.62 -12.96
N TYR A 73 -2.07 21.70 -12.49
CA TYR A 73 -1.93 20.37 -13.08
C TYR A 73 -2.96 19.40 -12.50
N LYS A 74 -3.51 18.56 -13.37
CA LYS A 74 -4.33 17.39 -13.02
C LYS A 74 -3.65 16.12 -13.48
N VAL A 75 -3.71 15.07 -12.67
CA VAL A 75 -3.35 13.72 -13.10
C VAL A 75 -4.55 13.15 -13.85
N LEU A 76 -4.33 12.77 -15.11
CA LEU A 76 -5.35 12.22 -16.00
C LEU A 76 -5.48 10.71 -15.84
N GLU A 77 -4.35 10.02 -15.75
CA GLU A 77 -4.28 8.57 -15.66
C GLU A 77 -2.90 8.11 -15.20
N ILE A 78 -2.85 6.90 -14.65
CA ILE A 78 -1.62 6.17 -14.35
C ILE A 78 -1.48 5.03 -15.33
N VAL A 79 -0.29 4.81 -15.88
CA VAL A 79 -0.04 3.73 -16.83
C VAL A 79 1.14 2.89 -16.37
N ILE A 80 0.92 1.63 -16.02
CA ILE A 80 1.99 0.64 -15.87
C ILE A 80 2.40 0.22 -17.28
N SER A 81 3.52 0.80 -17.71
CA SER A 81 3.87 0.95 -19.12
C SER A 81 4.84 -0.09 -19.65
N ASP A 82 5.67 -0.68 -18.79
CA ASP A 82 6.74 -1.59 -19.21
C ASP A 82 7.10 -2.58 -18.09
N LEU A 83 7.69 -3.70 -18.48
CA LEU A 83 8.27 -4.71 -17.60
C LEU A 83 9.61 -5.12 -18.21
N LYS A 84 10.72 -4.84 -17.52
CA LYS A 84 12.06 -5.23 -17.98
C LYS A 84 12.81 -5.89 -16.85
N GLU A 85 13.30 -7.10 -17.11
CA GLU A 85 14.09 -7.87 -16.14
C GLU A 85 13.36 -8.03 -14.79
N GLY A 86 12.02 -8.20 -14.83
CA GLY A 86 11.19 -8.31 -13.63
C GLY A 86 10.88 -6.98 -12.93
N VAL A 87 11.30 -5.84 -13.48
CA VAL A 87 11.05 -4.50 -12.93
C VAL A 87 9.97 -3.79 -13.74
N PHE A 88 8.89 -3.41 -13.06
CA PHE A 88 7.81 -2.64 -13.65
C PHE A 88 8.14 -1.15 -13.72
N PHE A 89 7.73 -0.51 -14.81
CA PHE A 89 7.82 0.94 -15.03
C PHE A 89 6.43 1.53 -15.16
N ALA A 90 6.20 2.69 -14.56
CA ALA A 90 4.93 3.40 -14.67
C ALA A 90 5.12 4.83 -15.17
N LYS A 91 4.04 5.39 -15.68
CA LYS A 91 3.95 6.79 -16.09
C LYS A 91 2.76 7.44 -15.41
N ILE A 92 2.96 8.67 -14.95
CA ILE A 92 1.90 9.57 -14.53
C ILE A 92 1.61 10.47 -15.72
N VAL A 93 0.43 10.35 -16.30
CA VAL A 93 -0.02 11.24 -17.38
C VAL A 93 -0.75 12.39 -16.73
N CYS A 94 -0.26 13.62 -16.92
CA CYS A 94 -0.86 14.82 -16.34
C CYS A 94 -1.03 15.92 -17.39
N SER A 95 -1.87 16.90 -17.09
CA SER A 95 -2.12 18.03 -17.96
C SER A 95 -2.45 19.29 -17.18
N ASN A 96 -2.04 20.44 -17.71
CA ASN A 96 -2.46 21.77 -17.30
C ASN A 96 -3.59 22.34 -18.19
N GLY A 97 -4.10 21.57 -19.15
CA GLY A 97 -5.11 21.97 -20.13
C GLY A 97 -4.58 22.39 -21.50
N GLU A 98 -3.27 22.60 -21.63
CA GLU A 98 -2.62 22.97 -22.91
C GLU A 98 -1.85 21.79 -23.51
N GLU A 99 -1.11 21.07 -22.66
CA GLU A 99 -0.33 19.91 -23.06
C GLU A 99 -0.53 18.72 -22.12
N ASN A 100 -0.31 17.53 -22.65
CA ASN A 100 -0.22 16.30 -21.87
C ASN A 100 1.25 15.98 -21.66
N ILE A 101 1.62 15.77 -20.41
CA ILE A 101 2.99 15.42 -20.00
C ILE A 101 2.97 14.02 -19.41
N GLU A 102 3.95 13.22 -19.80
CA GLU A 102 4.21 11.91 -19.20
C GLU A 102 5.42 12.01 -18.28
N ILE A 103 5.24 11.64 -17.01
CA ILE A 103 6.31 11.62 -16.01
C ILE A 103 6.62 10.16 -15.67
N ASP A 104 7.88 9.78 -15.83
CA ASP A 104 8.38 8.46 -15.41
C ASP A 104 8.30 8.31 -13.89
N ALA A 105 7.81 7.16 -13.43
CA ALA A 105 7.57 6.89 -12.03
C ALA A 105 7.67 5.39 -11.71
N ARG A 106 8.01 5.07 -10.45
CA ARG A 106 7.80 3.72 -9.93
C ARG A 106 6.30 3.44 -9.85
N PRO A 107 5.84 2.19 -10.10
CA PRO A 107 4.43 1.85 -9.99
C PRO A 107 3.81 2.20 -8.65
N SER A 108 4.53 1.99 -7.54
CA SER A 108 4.07 2.33 -6.20
C SER A 108 3.71 3.81 -6.04
N ASP A 109 4.61 4.70 -6.45
CA ASP A 109 4.43 6.15 -6.33
C ASP A 109 3.31 6.62 -7.27
N ALA A 110 3.31 6.10 -8.51
CA ALA A 110 2.30 6.43 -9.51
C ALA A 110 0.89 6.03 -9.03
N ILE A 111 0.73 4.83 -8.46
CA ILE A 111 -0.54 4.35 -7.92
C ILE A 111 -0.95 5.16 -6.68
N ALA A 112 -0.03 5.45 -5.76
CA ALA A 112 -0.31 6.27 -4.58
C ALA A 112 -0.78 7.69 -4.93
N ILE A 113 -0.22 8.28 -6.00
CA ILE A 113 -0.65 9.55 -6.57
C ILE A 113 -2.01 9.39 -7.26
N GLY A 114 -2.16 8.37 -8.11
CA GLY A 114 -3.39 8.09 -8.85
C GLY A 114 -4.60 7.99 -7.93
N LEU A 115 -4.47 7.26 -6.82
CA LEU A 115 -5.53 7.13 -5.83
C LEU A 115 -5.96 8.47 -5.23
N ARG A 116 -5.00 9.34 -4.88
CA ARG A 116 -5.28 10.67 -4.31
C ARG A 116 -5.90 11.62 -5.32
N PHE A 117 -5.55 11.47 -6.60
CA PHE A 117 -6.15 12.26 -7.69
C PHE A 117 -7.44 11.66 -8.24
N GLU A 118 -7.85 10.48 -7.76
CA GLU A 118 -8.97 9.71 -8.31
C GLU A 118 -8.77 9.42 -9.81
N ALA A 119 -7.50 9.27 -10.23
CA ALA A 119 -7.14 9.00 -11.60
C ALA A 119 -7.21 7.48 -11.90
N PRO A 120 -7.76 7.08 -13.06
CA PRO A 120 -7.80 5.69 -13.48
C PRO A 120 -6.38 5.12 -13.67
N ILE A 121 -6.24 3.83 -13.36
CA ILE A 121 -5.00 3.08 -13.53
C ILE A 121 -5.16 2.15 -14.73
N TYR A 122 -4.14 2.11 -15.60
CA TYR A 122 -4.12 1.28 -16.79
C TYR A 122 -2.82 0.50 -16.92
N THR A 123 -2.86 -0.52 -17.76
CA THR A 123 -1.68 -1.19 -18.30
C THR A 123 -1.91 -1.60 -19.76
N TYR A 124 -0.98 -2.35 -20.34
CA TYR A 124 -1.06 -2.87 -21.70
C TYR A 124 -1.20 -4.39 -21.71
N GLU A 125 -1.79 -4.92 -22.78
CA GLU A 125 -1.96 -6.36 -22.98
C GLU A 125 -0.64 -7.12 -22.89
N THR A 126 0.47 -6.55 -23.39
CA THR A 126 1.80 -7.16 -23.31
C THR A 126 2.23 -7.41 -21.87
N ILE A 127 1.91 -6.49 -20.95
CA ILE A 127 2.27 -6.61 -19.54
C ILE A 127 1.39 -7.64 -18.82
N LEU A 128 0.09 -7.65 -19.11
CA LEU A 128 -0.81 -8.67 -18.56
C LEU A 128 -0.53 -10.06 -19.11
N ALA A 129 -0.09 -10.19 -20.36
CA ALA A 129 0.30 -11.46 -20.93
C ALA A 129 1.61 -11.98 -20.33
N GLU A 130 2.55 -11.10 -19.98
CA GLU A 130 3.85 -11.47 -19.42
C GLU A 130 3.81 -11.76 -17.92
N ALA A 131 3.10 -10.93 -17.14
CA ALA A 131 3.12 -11.00 -15.68
C ALA A 131 1.73 -11.11 -15.02
N GLY A 132 0.66 -11.11 -15.83
CA GLY A 132 -0.69 -11.32 -15.32
C GLY A 132 -0.94 -12.79 -14.97
N ILE A 133 -1.53 -13.03 -13.80
CA ILE A 133 -1.98 -14.36 -13.37
C ILE A 133 -3.49 -14.48 -13.59
N VAL A 134 -3.93 -15.61 -14.17
CA VAL A 134 -5.35 -15.94 -14.34
C VAL A 134 -5.76 -16.80 -13.15
N LEU A 135 -6.79 -16.38 -12.42
CA LEU A 135 -7.39 -17.22 -11.40
C LEU A 135 -8.46 -18.11 -12.04
N SER A 136 -8.16 -19.39 -12.19
CA SER A 136 -9.16 -20.45 -12.40
C SER A 136 -9.75 -20.88 -11.05
N ASP A 137 -10.97 -21.40 -11.05
CA ASP A 137 -11.65 -21.88 -9.82
C ASP A 137 -10.86 -22.98 -9.06
N GLU A 138 -9.87 -23.62 -9.70
CA GLU A 138 -8.93 -24.57 -9.09
C GLU A 138 -7.71 -23.90 -8.41
N ALA A 139 -7.41 -22.64 -8.75
CA ALA A 139 -6.44 -21.79 -8.06
C ALA A 139 -7.08 -21.04 -6.87
N GLU A 140 -8.35 -21.36 -6.56
CA GLU A 140 -8.91 -20.96 -5.28
C GLU A 140 -8.19 -21.61 -4.12
N ASP A 141 -7.48 -22.75 -4.23
CA ASP A 141 -6.75 -23.30 -3.07
C ASP A 141 -5.50 -22.46 -2.72
N ASP A 142 -4.77 -21.93 -3.72
CA ASP A 142 -3.59 -21.07 -3.50
C ASP A 142 -3.98 -19.65 -3.03
N ILE A 143 -5.22 -19.21 -3.32
CA ILE A 143 -5.80 -17.94 -2.82
C ILE A 143 -6.77 -18.15 -1.65
N ALA A 144 -7.21 -19.36 -1.36
CA ALA A 144 -8.01 -19.68 -0.19
C ALA A 144 -7.13 -19.65 1.04
N GLU A 145 -5.85 -19.96 0.96
CA GLU A 145 -4.90 -19.59 2.01
C GLU A 145 -4.91 -18.07 2.27
N ILE A 146 -5.09 -17.25 1.22
CA ILE A 146 -5.20 -15.78 1.32
C ILE A 146 -6.59 -15.33 1.82
N LYS A 147 -7.69 -16.00 1.45
CA LYS A 147 -9.07 -15.64 1.87
C LYS A 147 -9.43 -16.16 3.26
N THR A 148 -8.86 -17.28 3.71
CA THR A 148 -9.22 -17.92 4.99
C THR A 148 -8.64 -17.16 6.18
N GLU A 149 -7.52 -16.44 6.01
CA GLU A 149 -6.96 -15.55 7.03
C GLU A 149 -7.73 -14.23 7.20
N ILE A 150 -8.51 -13.80 6.20
CA ILE A 150 -9.35 -12.59 6.28
C ILE A 150 -10.47 -12.76 7.33
N LYS A 151 -10.91 -14.00 7.61
CA LYS A 151 -11.94 -14.25 8.64
C LYS A 151 -11.37 -14.65 10.00
N SER A 152 -10.20 -15.30 10.08
CA SER A 152 -9.63 -15.76 11.35
C SER A 152 -8.83 -14.69 12.10
N SER A 153 -8.34 -13.65 11.43
CA SER A 153 -7.66 -12.51 12.07
C SER A 153 -8.62 -11.50 12.72
N SER A 154 -9.93 -11.62 12.48
CA SER A 154 -10.99 -10.82 13.15
C SER A 154 -11.30 -11.24 14.61
N LYS A 155 -10.51 -12.15 15.20
CA LYS A 155 -10.46 -12.40 16.65
C LYS A 155 -9.05 -12.28 17.24
N GLY A 156 -8.22 -11.37 16.73
CA GLY A 156 -7.15 -10.80 17.52
C GLY A 156 -7.73 -9.79 18.51
N LYS A 157 -7.66 -10.06 19.82
CA LYS A 157 -7.99 -9.08 20.86
C LYS A 157 -7.29 -7.76 20.52
N ARG A 158 -8.07 -6.70 20.26
CA ARG A 158 -7.60 -5.33 20.45
C ARG A 158 -7.22 -5.22 21.92
N GLU A 159 -5.93 -5.22 22.24
CA GLU A 159 -5.48 -4.75 23.54
C GLU A 159 -5.55 -3.24 23.51
N ASP A 160 -6.58 -2.71 24.18
CA ASP A 160 -6.80 -1.28 24.35
C ASP A 160 -5.57 -0.60 24.95
N PRO A 161 -5.26 0.66 24.59
CA PRO A 161 -4.17 1.44 25.19
C PRO A 161 -4.31 1.68 26.71
N GLU A 162 -5.41 1.26 27.33
CA GLU A 162 -5.70 1.49 28.76
C GLU A 162 -5.14 0.43 29.72
N ASP A 163 -4.61 -0.69 29.22
CA ASP A 163 -4.22 -1.84 30.05
C ASP A 163 -2.72 -1.93 30.42
N LEU A 164 -1.90 -0.92 30.11
CA LEU A 164 -0.48 -0.89 30.51
C LEU A 164 -0.29 -0.98 32.03
N LYS A 165 -1.29 -0.55 32.81
CA LYS A 165 -1.30 -0.59 34.29
C LYS A 165 -1.33 -2.01 34.87
N ASN A 166 -1.77 -2.99 34.10
CA ASN A 166 -1.97 -4.36 34.60
C ASN A 166 -0.80 -5.29 34.28
N TYR A 167 0.20 -4.84 33.53
CA TYR A 167 1.37 -5.65 33.20
C TYR A 167 2.44 -5.61 34.29
N PRO A 168 3.10 -6.74 34.62
CA PRO A 168 4.24 -6.76 35.53
C PRO A 168 5.47 -6.04 34.92
N MET A 169 6.38 -5.57 35.77
CA MET A 169 7.55 -4.76 35.36
C MET A 169 8.41 -5.44 34.29
N ASP A 170 8.66 -6.74 34.44
CA ASP A 170 9.47 -7.51 33.49
C ASP A 170 8.86 -7.51 32.08
N LYS A 171 7.54 -7.71 32.01
CA LYS A 171 6.81 -7.68 30.74
C LYS A 171 6.76 -6.28 30.13
N LEU A 172 6.70 -5.22 30.93
CA LEU A 172 6.80 -3.85 30.43
C LEU A 172 8.21 -3.54 29.87
N ASN A 173 9.27 -4.08 30.45
CA ASN A 173 10.63 -3.93 29.92
C ASN A 173 10.84 -4.70 28.61
N ASP A 174 10.27 -5.90 28.51
CA ASP A 174 10.26 -6.68 27.25
C ASP A 174 9.49 -5.93 26.16
N MET A 175 8.31 -5.39 26.49
CA MET A 175 7.49 -4.60 25.56
C MET A 175 8.17 -3.28 25.16
N LEU A 176 8.95 -2.66 26.04
CA LEU A 176 9.73 -1.47 25.72
C LEU A 176 10.85 -1.81 24.73
N SER A 177 11.55 -2.93 24.95
CA SER A 177 12.64 -3.38 24.07
C SER A 177 12.12 -3.72 22.67
N ASP A 178 10.99 -4.46 22.60
CA ASP A 178 10.32 -4.78 21.34
C ASP A 178 9.82 -3.53 20.60
N ALA A 179 9.31 -2.53 21.33
CA ALA A 179 8.87 -1.26 20.74
C ALA A 179 10.05 -0.44 20.18
N ILE A 180 11.21 -0.46 20.84
CA ILE A 180 12.43 0.21 20.34
C ILE A 180 12.98 -0.53 19.12
N GLU A 181 13.01 -1.86 19.14
CA GLU A 181 13.49 -2.70 18.04
C GLU A 181 12.64 -2.52 16.77
N LYS A 182 11.33 -2.29 16.94
CA LYS A 182 10.38 -2.02 15.85
C LYS A 182 10.27 -0.54 15.48
N GLU A 183 11.10 0.32 16.07
CA GLU A 183 11.08 1.78 15.87
C GLU A 183 9.71 2.44 16.17
N ASP A 184 8.88 1.79 17.00
CA ASP A 184 7.59 2.32 17.48
C ASP A 184 7.82 3.22 18.70
N TYR A 185 8.40 4.40 18.42
CA TYR A 185 8.78 5.38 19.44
C TYR A 185 7.58 5.94 20.23
N GLU A 186 6.37 5.92 19.66
CA GLU A 186 5.16 6.39 20.34
C GLU A 186 4.73 5.38 21.44
N ARG A 187 4.75 4.09 21.11
CA ARG A 187 4.48 3.02 22.07
C ARG A 187 5.57 2.93 23.13
N ALA A 188 6.83 3.05 22.73
CA ALA A 188 7.97 3.08 23.64
C ALA A 188 7.86 4.22 24.67
N ALA A 189 7.44 5.41 24.24
CA ALA A 189 7.23 6.55 25.14
C ALA A 189 6.14 6.26 26.19
N LYS A 190 4.98 5.71 25.79
CA LYS A 190 3.88 5.36 26.72
C LYS A 190 4.30 4.31 27.75
N ILE A 191 5.06 3.30 27.34
CA ILE A 191 5.56 2.24 28.24
C ILE A 191 6.60 2.81 29.21
N ARG A 192 7.52 3.65 28.72
CA ARG A 192 8.54 4.33 29.55
C ARG A 192 7.90 5.23 30.60
N ASP A 193 6.85 5.97 30.24
CA ASP A 193 6.15 6.87 31.14
C ASP A 193 5.40 6.07 32.23
N GLU A 194 4.82 4.90 31.92
CA GLU A 194 4.21 4.00 32.92
C GLU A 194 5.27 3.31 33.81
N LEU A 195 6.42 2.89 33.27
CA LEU A 195 7.54 2.37 34.06
C LEU A 195 8.07 3.41 35.05
N SER A 196 8.15 4.68 34.61
CA SER A 196 8.58 5.81 35.43
C SER A 196 7.55 6.19 36.50
N ARG A 197 6.26 5.90 36.28
CA ARG A 197 5.19 6.11 37.27
C ARG A 197 5.22 5.09 38.42
N ARG A 198 5.92 3.96 38.25
CA ARG A 198 5.99 2.84 39.20
C ARG A 198 7.26 2.81 40.05
N ASN A 199 8.25 3.63 39.71
CA ASN A 199 9.47 3.88 40.47
C ASN A 199 9.34 5.18 41.26
#